data_AF-A0A662G2D6-F1
#
_entry.id   AF-A0A662G2D6-F1
#
_cell.length_a   1.000
_cell.length_b   1.000
_cell.length_c   1.000
_cell.angle_alpha   90.00
_cell.angle_beta   90.00
_cell.angle_gamma   90.00
#
_symmetry.space_group_name_H-M   'P 1'
#
loop_
_entity.id
_entity.type
_entity.pdbx_description
1 polymer ?
#
loop_
_entity_poly.entity_id
_entity_poly.type
_entity_poly.pdbx_seq_one_letter_code
_entity_poly.pdbx_strand_id
1 'polypeptide(L)'
;SDLTPERKEFVRLYDCEIRYVDAQVGILLEKLKDMGVYDETLIVLTSDHGEVMFENHPGFSRERIEFGHGMLYNEVLHVPLILKLPNQEFKGKKFHGLVQSFDIFPTILEVAGVKIDFQIDGTSLLTIVNSGRGRNLVIGTYVSGAFTARSMITEGWKYIVYSQSDTELYRLTEDPYELNNLAMEERDLCSKLHRLLEKVVSGYVRKWGKPDPLKVPELLNWQLSGEAAWKVKPRGEKDFQH
;
A
#
# COMPACT_ATOMS: atom_id res chain seq x y z
N SER A 1 23.77 9.20 13.52
CA SER A 1 22.91 10.04 12.67
C SER A 1 23.10 11.49 13.07
N ASP A 2 23.14 12.39 12.08
CA ASP A 2 23.29 13.84 12.26
C ASP A 2 21.94 14.52 12.56
N LEU A 3 21.07 13.86 13.33
CA LEU A 3 19.79 14.42 13.74
C LEU A 3 20.00 15.46 14.85
N THR A 4 19.22 16.55 14.78
CA THR A 4 19.16 17.54 15.86
C THR A 4 18.60 16.90 17.15
N PRO A 5 18.84 17.49 18.33
CA PRO A 5 18.26 17.00 19.58
C PRO A 5 16.73 16.84 19.52
N GLU A 6 16.04 17.75 18.86
CA GLU A 6 14.58 17.73 18.70
C GLU A 6 14.13 16.53 17.86
N ARG A 7 14.80 16.26 16.73
CA ARG A 7 14.50 15.10 15.88
C ARG A 7 14.80 13.78 16.59
N LYS A 8 15.87 13.73 17.41
CA LYS A 8 16.17 12.55 18.24
C LYS A 8 15.07 12.29 19.28
N GLU A 9 14.55 13.35 19.90
CA GLU A 9 13.44 13.23 20.83
C GLU A 9 12.15 12.78 20.12
N PHE A 10 11.87 13.30 18.93
CA PHE A 10 10.75 12.84 18.11
C PHE A 10 10.83 11.34 17.81
N VAL A 11 11.98 10.86 17.32
CA VAL A 11 12.21 9.42 17.07
C VAL A 11 12.01 8.60 18.35
N ARG A 12 12.50 9.09 19.50
CA ARG A 12 12.33 8.41 20.79
C ARG A 12 10.86 8.28 21.20
N LEU A 13 10.04 9.31 20.96
CA LEU A 13 8.61 9.29 21.22
C LEU A 13 7.90 8.32 20.27
N TYR A 14 8.26 8.32 18.99
CA TYR A 14 7.75 7.36 18.00
C TYR A 14 8.08 5.91 18.39
N ASP A 15 9.31 5.62 18.83
CA ASP A 15 9.70 4.30 19.33
C ASP A 15 8.88 3.89 20.58
N CYS A 16 8.49 4.85 21.41
CA CYS A 16 7.62 4.60 22.56
C CYS A 16 6.19 4.22 22.12
N GLU A 17 5.66 4.81 21.03
CA GLU A 17 4.38 4.42 20.44
C GLU A 17 4.44 3.01 19.84
N ILE A 18 5.51 2.69 19.10
CA ILE A 18 5.76 1.32 18.61
C ILE A 18 5.75 0.33 19.77
N ARG A 19 6.50 0.61 20.84
CA ARG A 19 6.56 -0.24 22.03
C ARG A 19 5.19 -0.40 22.70
N TYR A 20 4.40 0.66 22.74
CA TYR A 20 3.07 0.62 23.30
C TYR A 20 2.14 -0.29 22.47
N VAL A 21 2.15 -0.14 21.14
CA VAL A 21 1.37 -0.98 20.23
C VAL A 21 1.79 -2.45 20.34
N ASP A 22 3.10 -2.75 20.38
CA ASP A 22 3.62 -4.10 20.59
C ASP A 22 3.08 -4.73 21.88
N ALA A 23 3.05 -3.97 22.99
CA ALA A 23 2.47 -4.44 24.24
C ALA A 23 0.95 -4.71 24.13
N GLN A 24 0.19 -3.87 23.42
CA GLN A 24 -1.25 -4.10 23.19
C GLN A 24 -1.51 -5.34 22.33
N VAL A 25 -0.70 -5.56 21.28
CA VAL A 25 -0.74 -6.78 20.48
C VAL A 25 -0.45 -7.99 21.37
N GLY A 26 0.56 -7.91 22.24
CA GLY A 26 0.87 -8.96 23.21
C GLY A 26 -0.34 -9.37 24.07
N ILE A 27 -1.08 -8.39 24.59
CA ILE A 27 -2.30 -8.65 25.39
C ILE A 27 -3.35 -9.40 24.57
N LEU A 28 -3.60 -8.99 23.32
CA LEU A 28 -4.53 -9.67 22.42
C LEU A 28 -4.10 -11.12 22.17
N LEU A 29 -2.82 -11.35 21.88
CA LEU A 29 -2.29 -12.68 21.60
C LEU A 29 -2.37 -13.60 22.82
N GLU A 30 -2.04 -13.10 24.01
CA GLU A 30 -2.22 -13.87 25.25
C GLU A 30 -3.69 -14.20 25.50
N LYS A 31 -4.61 -13.27 25.23
CA LYS A 31 -6.04 -13.56 25.39
C LYS A 31 -6.53 -14.67 24.45
N LEU A 32 -6.06 -14.70 23.21
CA LEU A 32 -6.36 -15.79 22.28
C LEU A 32 -5.81 -17.14 22.76
N LYS A 33 -4.65 -17.15 23.42
CA LYS A 33 -4.06 -18.36 24.03
C LYS A 33 -4.85 -18.83 25.24
N ASP A 34 -5.23 -17.93 26.14
CA ASP A 34 -6.06 -18.23 27.32
C ASP A 34 -7.42 -18.84 26.93
N MET A 35 -7.98 -18.39 25.80
CA MET A 35 -9.22 -18.92 25.24
C MET A 35 -9.03 -20.27 24.53
N GLY A 36 -7.81 -20.74 24.34
CA GLY A 36 -7.49 -21.98 23.63
C GLY A 36 -7.69 -21.91 22.10
N VAL A 37 -7.91 -20.72 21.54
CA VAL A 37 -8.22 -20.55 20.10
C VAL A 37 -7.03 -20.02 19.28
N TYR A 38 -5.91 -19.68 19.94
CA TYR A 38 -4.73 -19.12 19.28
C TYR A 38 -4.26 -19.98 18.09
N ASP A 39 -4.13 -21.30 18.27
CA ASP A 39 -3.61 -22.17 17.22
C ASP A 39 -4.58 -22.32 16.04
N GLU A 40 -5.88 -22.15 16.24
CA GLU A 40 -6.91 -22.21 15.19
C GLU A 40 -7.19 -20.85 14.52
N THR A 41 -6.62 -19.76 15.06
CA THR A 41 -6.87 -18.40 14.57
C THR A 41 -5.88 -18.00 13.47
N LEU A 42 -6.40 -17.42 12.38
CA LEU A 42 -5.62 -16.64 11.42
C LEU A 42 -5.34 -15.26 12.00
N ILE A 43 -4.08 -14.86 12.06
CA ILE A 43 -3.67 -13.52 12.49
C ILE A 43 -2.91 -12.87 11.34
N VAL A 44 -3.35 -11.67 10.95
CA VAL A 44 -2.68 -10.83 9.95
C VAL A 44 -2.29 -9.53 10.64
N LEU A 45 -0.98 -9.29 10.77
CA LEU A 45 -0.45 -8.03 11.27
C LEU A 45 0.10 -7.23 10.08
N THR A 46 -0.39 -6.00 9.91
CA THR A 46 0.05 -5.12 8.82
C THR A 46 -0.15 -3.65 9.17
N SER A 47 0.22 -2.75 8.26
CA SER A 47 -0.08 -1.31 8.32
C SER A 47 -0.80 -0.90 7.04
N ASP A 48 -1.61 0.15 7.11
CA ASP A 48 -2.26 0.75 5.93
C ASP A 48 -1.27 1.58 5.10
N HIS A 49 -0.35 2.26 5.77
CA HIS A 49 0.82 2.91 5.21
C HIS A 49 1.95 2.96 6.24
N GLY A 50 3.15 3.30 5.80
CA GLY A 50 4.23 3.76 6.66
C GLY A 50 4.36 5.27 6.63
N GLU A 51 5.49 5.78 7.09
CA GLU A 51 5.74 7.20 7.26
C GLU A 51 7.18 7.52 6.85
N VAL A 52 7.35 8.61 6.12
CA VAL A 52 8.63 9.30 6.04
C VAL A 52 8.88 9.96 7.38
N MET A 53 10.10 9.83 7.90
CA MET A 53 10.59 10.44 9.13
C MET A 53 12.04 10.93 8.93
N PHE A 54 12.16 12.13 8.38
CA PHE A 54 13.38 12.90 8.15
C PHE A 54 14.29 12.39 7.00
N GLU A 55 13.84 11.45 6.18
CA GLU A 55 14.55 11.06 4.95
C GLU A 55 14.59 12.22 3.93
N ASN A 56 15.68 12.29 3.17
CA ASN A 56 15.90 13.32 2.14
C ASN A 56 15.89 12.67 0.74
N HIS A 57 14.71 12.57 0.14
CA HIS A 57 14.49 12.12 -1.23
C HIS A 57 14.55 13.29 -2.25
N PRO A 58 14.95 13.03 -3.50
CA PRO A 58 15.13 14.08 -4.50
C PRO A 58 13.79 14.71 -4.97
N GLY A 59 12.66 14.03 -4.82
CA GLY A 59 11.32 14.55 -5.15
C GLY A 59 10.83 15.69 -4.25
N PHE A 60 11.51 15.99 -3.14
CA PHE A 60 11.13 17.00 -2.13
C PHE A 60 11.26 18.47 -2.57
N SER A 61 11.39 18.77 -3.86
CA SER A 61 11.71 20.13 -4.34
C SER A 61 10.65 21.20 -4.05
N ARG A 62 9.48 20.87 -3.49
CA ARG A 62 8.39 21.85 -3.31
C ARG A 62 7.91 22.07 -1.87
N GLU A 63 8.06 21.12 -0.96
CA GLU A 63 7.80 21.29 0.48
C GLU A 63 8.60 20.19 1.20
N ARG A 64 9.51 20.56 2.11
CA ARG A 64 10.25 19.59 2.94
C ARG A 64 9.27 18.99 3.95
N ILE A 65 8.55 17.95 3.55
CA ILE A 65 7.79 17.13 4.48
C ILE A 65 8.81 16.33 5.27
N GLU A 66 9.11 16.80 6.48
CA GLU A 66 10.02 16.13 7.40
C GLU A 66 9.40 14.88 8.01
N PHE A 67 8.07 14.82 8.06
CA PHE A 67 7.32 13.70 8.60
C PHE A 67 5.95 13.59 7.92
N GLY A 68 5.59 12.39 7.46
CA GLY A 68 4.25 12.12 6.91
C GLY A 68 4.19 10.99 5.89
N HIS A 69 2.98 10.75 5.38
CA HIS A 69 2.64 9.60 4.52
C HIS A 69 2.02 10.03 3.18
N GLY A 70 2.24 11.29 2.77
CA GLY A 70 1.72 11.87 1.53
C GLY A 70 2.53 11.53 0.28
N MET A 71 3.24 10.41 0.28
CA MET A 71 4.31 10.09 -0.66
C MET A 71 4.25 8.64 -1.13
N LEU A 72 5.03 8.30 -2.15
CA LEU A 72 5.06 6.96 -2.73
C LEU A 72 6.44 6.28 -2.62
N TYR A 73 7.28 6.72 -1.68
CA TYR A 73 8.53 6.06 -1.30
C TYR A 73 8.28 4.78 -0.49
N ASN A 74 9.29 3.92 -0.36
CA ASN A 74 9.16 2.61 0.28
C ASN A 74 8.87 2.74 1.77
N GLU A 75 9.33 3.81 2.41
CA GLU A 75 9.01 4.21 3.78
C GLU A 75 7.49 4.26 3.99
N VAL A 76 6.72 4.66 2.97
CA VAL A 76 5.24 4.75 3.02
C VAL A 76 4.57 3.47 2.50
N LEU A 77 5.11 2.85 1.45
CA LEU A 77 4.42 1.75 0.73
C LEU A 77 4.84 0.34 1.17
N HIS A 78 6.05 0.17 1.69
CA HIS A 78 6.59 -1.12 2.11
C HIS A 78 6.31 -1.34 3.60
N VAL A 79 5.06 -1.67 3.87
CA VAL A 79 4.53 -1.90 5.22
C VAL A 79 4.82 -3.32 5.72
N PRO A 80 4.84 -3.54 7.05
CA PRO A 80 4.91 -4.89 7.59
C PRO A 80 3.72 -5.74 7.11
N LEU A 81 3.96 -7.02 6.87
CA LEU A 81 2.92 -8.01 6.62
C LEU A 81 3.36 -9.36 7.19
N ILE A 82 2.77 -9.73 8.32
CA ILE A 82 3.05 -10.98 9.03
C ILE A 82 1.75 -11.79 9.10
N LEU A 83 1.82 -13.03 8.65
CA LEU A 83 0.72 -13.98 8.73
C LEU A 83 1.09 -15.10 9.71
N LYS A 84 0.22 -15.32 10.70
CA LYS A 84 0.19 -16.56 11.47
C LYS A 84 -1.05 -17.33 11.02
N LEU A 85 -0.83 -18.48 10.39
CA LEU A 85 -1.91 -19.35 9.94
C LEU A 85 -2.41 -20.25 11.08
N PRO A 86 -3.64 -20.79 10.95
CA PRO A 86 -4.06 -21.92 11.76
C PRO A 86 -3.03 -23.06 11.71
N ASN A 87 -2.83 -23.77 12.82
CA ASN A 87 -1.85 -24.84 12.99
C ASN A 87 -0.37 -24.42 12.75
N GLN A 88 -0.10 -23.10 12.71
CA GLN A 88 1.24 -22.55 12.51
C GLN A 88 1.90 -23.02 11.20
N GLU A 89 1.11 -23.24 10.15
CA GLU A 89 1.65 -23.51 8.81
C GLU A 89 2.58 -22.36 8.38
N PHE A 90 3.69 -22.70 7.70
CA PHE A 90 4.76 -21.77 7.31
C PHE A 90 5.47 -21.01 8.47
N LYS A 91 5.37 -21.48 9.72
CA LYS A 91 6.08 -20.87 10.85
C LYS A 91 7.55 -20.59 10.55
N GLY A 92 7.97 -19.35 10.79
CA GLY A 92 9.36 -18.90 10.64
C GLY A 92 9.81 -18.73 9.18
N LYS A 93 8.97 -18.99 8.18
CA LYS A 93 9.32 -18.73 6.79
C LYS A 93 9.24 -17.24 6.48
N LYS A 94 10.16 -16.77 5.65
CA LYS A 94 10.16 -15.42 5.06
C LYS A 94 9.95 -15.54 3.57
N PHE A 95 9.14 -14.65 3.00
CA PHE A 95 8.90 -14.56 1.58
C PHE A 95 9.29 -13.17 1.09
N HIS A 96 10.13 -13.11 0.06
CA HIS A 96 10.70 -11.86 -0.47
C HIS A 96 10.07 -11.42 -1.80
N GLY A 97 9.11 -12.18 -2.33
CA GLY A 97 8.40 -11.81 -3.55
C GLY A 97 7.43 -10.66 -3.33
N LEU A 98 7.17 -9.87 -4.37
CA LEU A 98 6.24 -8.75 -4.31
C LEU A 98 4.79 -9.23 -4.05
N VAL A 99 4.10 -8.56 -3.13
CA VAL A 99 2.68 -8.75 -2.79
C VAL A 99 2.04 -7.39 -2.58
N GLN A 100 0.71 -7.32 -2.47
CA GLN A 100 -0.01 -6.08 -2.14
C GLN A 100 -1.04 -6.31 -1.04
N SER A 101 -1.40 -5.26 -0.31
CA SER A 101 -2.36 -5.35 0.81
C SER A 101 -3.72 -5.93 0.39
N PHE A 102 -4.15 -5.73 -0.86
CA PHE A 102 -5.39 -6.33 -1.36
C PHE A 102 -5.31 -7.85 -1.57
N ASP A 103 -4.13 -8.48 -1.44
CA ASP A 103 -4.00 -9.95 -1.39
C ASP A 103 -4.45 -10.54 -0.04
N ILE A 104 -4.53 -9.71 1.00
CA ILE A 104 -4.96 -10.15 2.34
C ILE A 104 -6.40 -10.68 2.28
N PHE A 105 -7.29 -9.99 1.55
CA PHE A 105 -8.70 -10.38 1.46
C PHE A 105 -8.91 -11.77 0.85
N PRO A 106 -8.41 -12.11 -0.37
CA PRO A 106 -8.52 -13.47 -0.88
C PRO A 106 -7.82 -14.50 0.00
N THR A 107 -6.75 -14.12 0.72
CA THR A 107 -6.08 -15.03 1.66
C THR A 107 -6.99 -15.40 2.83
N ILE A 108 -7.68 -14.42 3.41
CA ILE A 108 -8.65 -14.66 4.50
C ILE A 108 -9.76 -15.60 4.01
N LEU A 109 -10.31 -15.36 2.81
CA LEU A 109 -11.36 -16.21 2.25
C LEU A 109 -10.88 -17.64 2.00
N GLU A 110 -9.67 -17.82 1.46
CA GLU A 110 -9.08 -19.15 1.25
C GLU A 110 -8.91 -19.89 2.58
N VAL A 111 -8.34 -19.25 3.60
CA VAL A 111 -8.15 -19.85 4.93
C VAL A 111 -9.49 -20.19 5.59
N ALA A 112 -10.51 -19.37 5.39
CA ALA A 112 -11.86 -19.61 5.90
C ALA A 112 -12.64 -20.67 5.09
N GLY A 113 -12.07 -21.21 4.00
CA GLY A 113 -12.76 -22.17 3.13
C GLY A 113 -13.93 -21.56 2.34
N VAL A 114 -13.96 -20.23 2.19
CA VAL A 114 -15.02 -19.52 1.46
C VAL A 114 -14.69 -19.51 -0.02
N LYS A 115 -15.60 -20.08 -0.82
CA LYS A 115 -15.49 -20.03 -2.28
C LYS A 115 -15.69 -18.59 -2.77
N ILE A 116 -14.76 -18.12 -3.59
CA ILE A 116 -14.84 -16.81 -4.25
C ILE A 116 -15.61 -17.01 -5.56
N ASP A 117 -16.85 -16.54 -5.61
CA ASP A 117 -17.75 -16.59 -6.78
C ASP A 117 -18.02 -15.20 -7.40
N PHE A 118 -17.31 -14.18 -6.91
CA PHE A 118 -17.38 -12.81 -7.38
C PHE A 118 -16.02 -12.33 -7.85
N GLN A 119 -16.02 -11.25 -8.64
CA GLN A 119 -14.80 -10.63 -9.10
C GLN A 119 -14.09 -9.92 -7.94
N ILE A 120 -12.81 -10.20 -7.76
CA ILE A 120 -11.94 -9.53 -6.79
C ILE A 120 -10.64 -9.09 -7.44
N ASP A 121 -9.98 -8.12 -6.82
CA ASP A 121 -8.56 -7.89 -7.01
C ASP A 121 -7.76 -8.75 -6.04
N GLY A 122 -6.49 -8.97 -6.36
CA GLY A 122 -5.61 -9.76 -5.52
C GLY A 122 -5.53 -11.22 -5.89
N THR A 123 -4.63 -11.89 -5.20
CA THR A 123 -4.39 -13.32 -5.27
C THR A 123 -3.97 -13.74 -3.88
N SER A 124 -4.52 -14.83 -3.37
CA SER A 124 -4.18 -15.27 -2.02
C SER A 124 -2.66 -15.42 -1.84
N LEU A 125 -2.17 -14.95 -0.71
CA LEU A 125 -0.77 -15.05 -0.30
C LEU A 125 -0.33 -16.50 -0.16
N LEU A 126 -1.23 -17.43 0.17
CA LEU A 126 -0.93 -18.87 0.20
C LEU A 126 -0.60 -19.38 -1.20
N THR A 127 -1.41 -19.00 -2.19
CA THR A 127 -1.17 -19.34 -3.60
C THR A 127 0.16 -18.75 -4.08
N ILE A 128 0.43 -17.47 -3.74
CA ILE A 128 1.67 -16.78 -4.12
C ILE A 128 2.89 -17.48 -3.50
N VAL A 129 2.88 -17.73 -2.19
CA VAL A 129 3.99 -18.36 -1.46
C VAL A 129 4.24 -19.78 -1.96
N ASN A 130 3.19 -20.58 -2.18
CA ASN A 130 3.32 -21.95 -2.69
C ASN A 130 3.84 -22.01 -4.12
N SER A 131 3.58 -20.98 -4.94
CA SER A 131 4.16 -20.88 -6.29
C SER A 131 5.65 -20.57 -6.29
N GLY A 132 6.20 -20.13 -5.14
CA GLY A 132 7.58 -19.68 -4.99
C GLY A 132 7.89 -18.34 -5.69
N ARG A 133 6.90 -17.67 -6.28
CA ARG A 133 7.08 -16.45 -7.07
C ARG A 133 6.07 -15.38 -6.68
N GLY A 134 6.59 -14.19 -6.35
CA GLY A 134 5.76 -13.01 -6.11
C GLY A 134 5.17 -12.46 -7.40
N ARG A 135 4.45 -11.34 -7.27
CA ARG A 135 4.00 -10.56 -8.43
C ARG A 135 5.19 -10.05 -9.24
N ASN A 136 4.98 -9.94 -10.55
CA ASN A 136 5.92 -9.27 -11.43
C ASN A 136 5.85 -7.74 -11.29
N LEU A 137 4.72 -7.22 -10.81
CA LEU A 137 4.43 -5.79 -10.75
C LEU A 137 3.46 -5.48 -9.61
N VAL A 138 3.71 -4.39 -8.90
CA VAL A 138 2.79 -3.81 -7.90
C VAL A 138 2.65 -2.30 -8.11
N ILE A 139 1.51 -1.74 -7.71
CA ILE A 139 1.17 -0.32 -7.91
C ILE A 139 0.78 0.35 -6.59
N GLY A 140 1.29 1.55 -6.36
CA GLY A 140 0.81 2.50 -5.35
C GLY A 140 0.08 3.68 -6.00
N THR A 141 -0.91 4.25 -5.34
CA THR A 141 -1.61 5.46 -5.81
C THR A 141 -1.85 6.38 -4.63
N TYR A 142 -1.57 7.65 -4.83
CA TYR A 142 -1.83 8.71 -3.86
C TYR A 142 -2.69 9.80 -4.48
N VAL A 143 -3.70 10.26 -3.74
CA VAL A 143 -4.66 11.29 -4.18
C VAL A 143 -4.95 12.26 -3.02
N SER A 144 -4.46 13.49 -3.13
CA SER A 144 -4.73 14.55 -2.15
C SER A 144 -4.83 15.92 -2.82
N GLY A 145 -6.07 16.39 -3.00
CA GLY A 145 -6.39 17.63 -3.69
C GLY A 145 -5.79 17.65 -5.09
N ALA A 146 -5.03 18.70 -5.40
CA ALA A 146 -4.32 18.84 -6.68
C ALA A 146 -3.10 17.92 -6.83
N PHE A 147 -2.63 17.31 -5.72
CA PHE A 147 -1.48 16.42 -5.73
C PHE A 147 -1.94 14.97 -5.91
N THR A 148 -1.57 14.40 -7.04
CA THR A 148 -1.82 12.98 -7.27
C THR A 148 -0.57 12.33 -7.86
N ALA A 149 -0.35 11.08 -7.50
CA ALA A 149 0.80 10.33 -7.98
C ALA A 149 0.48 8.84 -8.08
N ARG A 150 1.26 8.17 -8.92
CA ARG A 150 1.32 6.70 -8.98
C ARG A 150 2.74 6.22 -8.91
N SER A 151 2.91 5.08 -8.27
CA SER A 151 4.16 4.34 -8.30
C SER A 151 3.93 2.95 -8.86
N MET A 152 4.96 2.39 -9.46
CA MET A 152 4.99 1.04 -9.98
C MET A 152 6.34 0.42 -9.66
N ILE A 153 6.33 -0.75 -9.01
CA ILE A 153 7.54 -1.55 -8.82
C ILE A 153 7.46 -2.76 -9.75
N THR A 154 8.48 -2.94 -10.59
CA THR A 154 8.59 -4.09 -11.50
C THR A 154 10.05 -4.33 -11.89
N GLU A 155 10.47 -5.59 -11.99
CA GLU A 155 11.84 -5.96 -12.43
C GLU A 155 12.98 -5.28 -11.62
N GLY A 156 12.76 -5.01 -10.33
CA GLY A 156 13.73 -4.32 -9.46
C GLY A 156 13.78 -2.80 -9.63
N TRP A 157 12.96 -2.24 -10.51
CA TRP A 157 12.80 -0.81 -10.73
C TRP A 157 11.55 -0.30 -10.01
N LYS A 158 11.64 0.94 -9.54
CA LYS A 158 10.50 1.72 -9.04
C LYS A 158 10.37 2.99 -9.87
N TYR A 159 9.19 3.17 -10.43
CA TYR A 159 8.84 4.32 -11.25
C TYR A 159 7.72 5.09 -10.57
N ILE A 160 7.87 6.40 -10.41
CA ILE A 160 6.86 7.30 -9.84
C ILE A 160 6.51 8.36 -10.88
N VAL A 161 5.22 8.65 -11.04
CA VAL A 161 4.71 9.70 -11.91
C VAL A 161 3.72 10.57 -11.15
N TYR A 162 3.91 11.88 -11.21
CA TYR A 162 3.07 12.88 -10.57
C TYR A 162 2.11 13.52 -11.59
N SER A 163 0.96 14.03 -11.14
CA SER A 163 0.00 14.74 -12.01
C SER A 163 0.59 15.93 -12.75
N GLN A 164 1.67 16.52 -12.24
CA GLN A 164 2.35 17.67 -12.85
C GLN A 164 3.42 17.28 -13.87
N SER A 165 3.43 16.02 -14.33
CA SER A 165 4.39 15.45 -15.30
C SER A 165 5.83 15.29 -14.83
N ASP A 166 6.11 15.56 -13.55
CA ASP A 166 7.37 15.14 -12.93
C ASP A 166 7.38 13.61 -12.78
N THR A 167 8.55 13.01 -12.98
CA THR A 167 8.75 11.56 -12.87
C THR A 167 10.01 11.24 -12.12
N GLU A 168 9.98 10.14 -11.38
CA GLU A 168 11.13 9.60 -10.67
C GLU A 168 11.34 8.14 -11.03
N LEU A 169 12.60 7.73 -11.05
CA LEU A 169 12.99 6.37 -11.36
C LEU A 169 14.13 5.94 -10.45
N TYR A 170 13.95 4.82 -9.77
CA TYR A 170 14.92 4.25 -8.83
C TYR A 170 15.16 2.78 -9.14
N ARG A 171 16.41 2.35 -9.00
CA ARG A 171 16.77 0.94 -9.07
C ARG A 171 16.90 0.37 -7.66
N LEU A 172 15.83 -0.22 -7.14
CA LEU A 172 15.73 -0.63 -5.73
C LEU A 172 16.78 -1.68 -5.29
N THR A 173 17.36 -2.42 -6.24
CA THR A 173 18.44 -3.37 -5.93
C THR A 173 19.76 -2.68 -5.60
N GLU A 174 19.97 -1.45 -6.07
CA GLU A 174 21.20 -0.67 -5.89
C GLU A 174 20.97 0.56 -5.00
N ASP A 175 19.75 1.09 -5.03
CA ASP A 175 19.30 2.26 -4.29
C ASP A 175 18.00 1.94 -3.51
N PRO A 176 18.07 1.14 -2.43
CA PRO A 176 16.90 0.73 -1.66
C PRO A 176 16.22 1.89 -0.91
N TYR A 177 16.94 3.01 -0.73
CA TYR A 177 16.49 4.22 -0.04
C TYR A 177 16.04 5.32 -1.02
N GLU A 178 16.00 5.04 -2.32
CA GLU A 178 15.44 5.95 -3.34
C GLU A 178 16.06 7.36 -3.27
N LEU A 179 17.39 7.43 -3.21
CA LEU A 179 18.13 8.69 -3.08
C LEU A 179 18.63 9.22 -4.44
N ASN A 180 18.77 8.35 -5.43
CA ASN A 180 19.35 8.67 -6.73
C ASN A 180 18.29 8.53 -7.83
N ASN A 181 17.60 9.62 -8.14
CA ASN A 181 16.62 9.65 -9.22
C ASN A 181 17.31 9.58 -10.59
N LEU A 182 17.05 8.50 -11.32
CA LEU A 182 17.61 8.19 -12.65
C LEU A 182 16.68 8.60 -13.81
N ALA A 183 15.59 9.31 -13.55
CA ALA A 183 14.57 9.57 -14.57
C ALA A 183 15.09 10.38 -15.76
N MET A 184 16.10 11.24 -15.54
CA MET A 184 16.68 12.10 -16.58
C MET A 184 17.71 11.36 -17.43
N GLU A 185 18.42 10.41 -16.83
CA GLU A 185 19.41 9.52 -17.45
C GLU A 185 18.73 8.40 -18.25
N GLU A 186 17.64 7.84 -17.73
CA GLU A 186 16.98 6.63 -18.24
C GLU A 186 15.62 6.93 -18.90
N ARG A 187 15.57 7.94 -19.78
CA ARG A 187 14.31 8.45 -20.37
C ARG A 187 13.54 7.42 -21.19
N ASP A 188 14.24 6.54 -21.89
CA ASP A 188 13.63 5.48 -22.68
C ASP A 188 12.95 4.44 -21.79
N LEU A 189 13.58 4.13 -20.65
CA LEU A 189 13.02 3.25 -19.64
C LEU A 189 11.80 3.90 -18.97
N CYS A 190 11.88 5.17 -18.59
CA CYS A 190 10.72 5.93 -18.09
C CYS A 190 9.55 5.87 -19.07
N SER A 191 9.80 6.08 -20.37
CA SER A 191 8.76 6.00 -21.40
C SER A 191 8.17 4.59 -21.55
N LYS A 192 8.99 3.54 -21.42
CA LYS A 192 8.54 2.14 -21.42
C LYS A 192 7.67 1.84 -20.19
N LEU A 193 8.12 2.23 -19.00
CA LEU A 193 7.42 2.00 -17.74
C LEU A 193 6.13 2.81 -17.65
N HIS A 194 6.11 4.04 -18.14
CA HIS A 194 4.90 4.85 -18.24
C HIS A 194 3.83 4.16 -19.10
N ARG A 195 4.20 3.67 -20.29
CA ARG A 195 3.26 2.90 -21.15
C ARG A 195 2.77 1.62 -20.48
N LEU A 196 3.63 0.93 -19.74
CA LEU A 196 3.25 -0.26 -18.98
C LEU A 196 2.25 0.10 -17.87
N LEU A 197 2.51 1.17 -17.11
CA LEU A 197 1.63 1.66 -16.06
C LEU A 197 0.25 2.04 -16.62
N GLU A 198 0.19 2.83 -17.69
CA GLU A 198 -1.08 3.19 -18.34
C GLU A 198 -1.84 1.96 -18.85
N LYS A 199 -1.13 0.94 -19.38
CA LYS A 199 -1.75 -0.33 -19.80
C LYS A 199 -2.37 -1.07 -18.60
N VAL A 200 -1.68 -1.13 -17.47
CA VAL A 200 -2.17 -1.79 -16.25
C VAL A 200 -3.38 -1.02 -15.68
N VAL A 201 -3.27 0.30 -15.53
CA VAL A 201 -4.36 1.16 -15.06
C VAL A 201 -5.60 1.04 -15.96
N SER A 202 -5.41 1.08 -17.28
CA SER A 202 -6.49 0.88 -18.25
C SER A 202 -7.13 -0.52 -18.12
N GLY A 203 -6.34 -1.51 -17.72
CA GLY A 203 -6.84 -2.85 -17.37
C GLY A 203 -7.80 -2.81 -16.18
N TYR A 204 -7.42 -2.13 -15.10
CA TYR A 204 -8.28 -1.95 -13.92
C TYR A 204 -9.56 -1.17 -14.24
N VAL A 205 -9.45 -0.08 -15.00
CA VAL A 205 -10.60 0.73 -15.44
C VAL A 205 -11.59 -0.12 -16.23
N ARG A 206 -11.12 -0.92 -17.21
CA ARG A 206 -11.99 -1.83 -17.97
C ARG A 206 -12.60 -2.92 -17.11
N LYS A 207 -11.78 -3.54 -16.23
CA LYS A 207 -12.20 -4.63 -15.36
C LYS A 207 -13.35 -4.21 -14.42
N TRP A 208 -13.30 -2.99 -13.90
CA TRP A 208 -14.24 -2.51 -12.90
C TRP A 208 -15.31 -1.55 -13.44
N GLY A 209 -15.16 -1.07 -14.67
CA GLY A 209 -16.05 -0.06 -15.25
C GLY A 209 -16.04 1.27 -14.49
N LYS A 210 -15.02 1.51 -13.65
CA LYS A 210 -14.86 2.75 -12.87
C LYS A 210 -13.81 3.64 -13.51
N PRO A 211 -14.02 4.97 -13.54
CA PRO A 211 -13.03 5.89 -14.09
C PRO A 211 -11.75 5.86 -13.26
N ASP A 212 -10.66 6.23 -13.91
CA ASP A 212 -9.36 6.44 -13.25
C ASP A 212 -9.49 7.60 -12.24
N PRO A 213 -9.27 7.39 -10.93
CA PRO A 213 -9.44 8.45 -9.92
C PRO A 213 -8.51 9.65 -10.11
N LEU A 214 -7.37 9.49 -10.80
CA LEU A 214 -6.46 10.59 -11.13
C LEU A 214 -6.92 11.40 -12.36
N LYS A 215 -7.93 10.90 -13.08
CA LYS A 215 -8.48 11.54 -14.28
C LYS A 215 -9.93 12.02 -14.07
N VAL A 216 -10.42 12.05 -12.83
CA VAL A 216 -11.77 12.52 -12.48
C VAL A 216 -11.69 13.91 -11.84
N PRO A 217 -12.10 14.99 -12.54
CA PRO A 217 -12.05 16.36 -12.01
C PRO A 217 -12.89 16.57 -10.75
N GLU A 218 -13.99 15.80 -10.59
CA GLU A 218 -14.93 15.92 -9.48
C GLU A 218 -14.37 15.39 -8.16
N LEU A 219 -13.53 14.34 -8.20
CA LEU A 219 -12.80 13.84 -7.02
C LEU A 219 -11.71 14.83 -6.58
N LEU A 220 -11.09 15.52 -7.55
CA LEU A 220 -10.15 16.61 -7.33
C LEU A 220 -10.83 17.80 -6.62
N ASN A 221 -12.02 18.18 -7.07
CA ASN A 221 -12.80 19.29 -6.50
C ASN A 221 -13.39 18.95 -5.12
N TRP A 222 -13.76 17.70 -4.88
CA TRP A 222 -14.30 17.22 -3.59
C TRP A 222 -13.31 17.40 -2.43
N GLN A 223 -12.02 17.07 -2.65
CA GLN A 223 -10.97 17.24 -1.63
C GLN A 223 -10.64 18.72 -1.38
N LEU A 224 -10.88 19.60 -2.36
CA LEU A 224 -10.69 21.05 -2.23
C LEU A 224 -11.86 21.75 -1.52
N SER A 225 -13.08 21.20 -1.60
CA SER A 225 -14.29 21.83 -1.04
C SER A 225 -14.78 21.23 0.28
N GLY A 226 -14.41 19.99 0.62
CA GLY A 226 -14.82 19.33 1.86
C GLY A 226 -16.29 18.90 1.93
N GLU A 227 -17.09 19.07 0.87
CA GLU A 227 -18.51 18.69 0.87
C GLU A 227 -18.69 17.20 0.54
N ALA A 228 -19.05 16.38 1.54
CA ALA A 228 -19.20 14.93 1.45
C ALA A 228 -19.97 14.43 0.19
N ALA A 229 -19.33 13.53 -0.57
CA ALA A 229 -19.92 12.82 -1.72
C ALA A 229 -20.96 11.72 -1.34
N TRP A 230 -21.56 11.79 -0.15
CA TRP A 230 -22.62 10.88 0.29
C TRP A 230 -24.02 11.45 0.03
N LYS A 231 -24.24 12.05 -1.15
CA LYS A 231 -25.59 12.07 -1.72
C LYS A 231 -25.79 10.76 -2.46
N VAL A 232 -25.92 9.68 -1.69
CA VAL A 232 -26.53 8.44 -2.16
C VAL A 232 -27.88 8.83 -2.73
N LYS A 233 -28.07 8.75 -4.05
CA LYS A 233 -29.41 8.75 -4.62
C LYS A 233 -30.16 7.60 -3.93
N PRO A 234 -31.31 7.85 -3.28
CA PRO A 234 -32.05 6.77 -2.65
C PRO A 234 -32.30 5.72 -3.72
N ARG A 235 -31.81 4.50 -3.44
CA ARG A 235 -32.15 3.31 -4.23
C ARG A 235 -33.67 3.21 -4.13
N GLY A 236 -34.34 3.26 -5.28
CA GLY A 236 -35.78 3.45 -5.38
C GLY A 236 -36.58 2.68 -4.34
N GLU A 237 -37.55 3.38 -3.76
CA GLU A 237 -38.64 2.80 -2.97
C GLU A 237 -39.14 1.55 -3.70
N LYS A 238 -38.87 0.37 -3.13
CA LYS A 238 -39.75 -0.76 -3.35
C LYS A 238 -40.84 -0.62 -2.30
N ASP A 239 -42.00 -0.20 -2.77
CA ASP A 239 -43.27 -0.29 -2.06
C ASP A 239 -43.40 -1.70 -1.46
N PHE A 240 -43.28 -1.81 -0.15
CA PHE A 240 -43.92 -2.89 0.59
C PHE A 240 -45.31 -2.38 0.96
N GLN A 241 -46.29 -2.65 0.09
CA GLN A 241 -47.69 -2.66 0.48
C GLN A 241 -48.07 -4.05 0.96
N HIS A 242 -48.48 -4.09 2.23
CA HIS A 242 -49.24 -5.10 2.99
C HIS A 242 -48.65 -6.49 3.23
#